data_AF-T1AJU7-F1
#
_entry.id   AF-T1AJU7-F1
#
_cell.length_a   1.000
_cell.length_b   1.000
_cell.length_c   1.000
_cell.angle_alpha   90.00
_cell.angle_beta   90.00
_cell.angle_gamma   90.00
#
_symmetry.space_group_name_H-M   'P 1'
#
loop_
_entity.id
_entity.type
_entity.pdbx_description
1 polymer ?
#
loop_
_entity_poly.entity_id
_entity_poly.type
_entity_poly.pdbx_seq_one_letter_code
_entity_poly.pdbx_strand_id
1 'polypeptide(L)'
;GGDGSQIEKLKLSEEMDAVVKQADHWAAAADRAQFPKDTQERYIRWAQVRFAKHGELIHPLSGERYKVPDIGEQVLASHIKTVSEDLFKQLIQRDAEGVVDHYLTVLAFWRFGPELGRELEGIGHLWSLLPADTRTPDHTIWQHLDLVSAFAGALADGHRPALLTVSLGPVQDFIAAGRSTSDLWAGSHFLSTLAWQAMKVVIEKYGPDAILFPQLRAVPVVDLWLIEQGLQCSMFEGCAWKDTKTDSNPLFSAALPNKFVAIVPEGKGEGLAVQIKKRVSEWVLDE
;
A
#
# COMPACT_ATOMS: atom_id res chain seq x y z
N GLY A 1 -21.65 -10.32 28.61
CA GLY A 1 -20.48 -10.59 29.47
C GLY A 1 -19.26 -10.23 28.66
N GLY A 2 -18.46 -9.28 29.17
CA GLY A 2 -17.17 -8.81 28.65
C GLY A 2 -17.04 -8.69 27.14
N ASP A 3 -17.25 -7.49 26.59
CA ASP A 3 -16.70 -7.22 25.27
C ASP A 3 -15.17 -7.41 25.34
N GLY A 4 -14.60 -8.17 24.43
CA GLY A 4 -13.15 -8.34 24.32
C GLY A 4 -12.49 -7.12 23.68
N SER A 5 -13.01 -5.90 23.90
CA SER A 5 -12.62 -4.68 23.18
C SER A 5 -11.76 -3.72 24.01
N GLN A 6 -11.06 -4.21 25.03
CA GLN A 6 -9.85 -3.51 25.48
C GLN A 6 -8.74 -3.75 24.46
N ILE A 7 -8.86 -3.07 23.32
CA ILE A 7 -7.72 -2.82 22.44
C ILE A 7 -6.83 -1.87 23.25
N GLU A 8 -5.65 -2.33 23.63
CA GLU A 8 -4.63 -1.47 24.20
C GLU A 8 -4.31 -0.40 23.15
N LYS A 9 -4.92 0.78 23.29
CA LYS A 9 -4.67 1.89 22.38
C LYS A 9 -3.20 2.26 22.51
N LEU A 10 -2.49 2.29 21.38
CA LEU A 10 -1.20 2.96 21.30
C LEU A 10 -1.36 4.34 21.94
N LYS A 11 -0.51 4.66 22.92
CA LYS A 11 -0.46 5.98 23.54
C LYS A 11 0.19 6.96 22.56
N LEU A 12 -0.55 7.32 21.51
CA LEU A 12 -0.17 8.37 20.59
C LEU A 12 -0.27 9.73 21.30
N SER A 13 0.50 10.72 20.86
CA SER A 13 0.26 12.10 21.27
C SER A 13 -1.13 12.54 20.75
N GLU A 14 -1.75 13.51 21.42
CA GLU A 14 -3.06 14.04 20.99
C GLU A 14 -3.00 14.61 19.56
N GLU A 15 -1.87 15.21 19.18
CA GLU A 15 -1.63 15.72 17.84
C GLU A 15 -1.60 14.61 16.78
N MET A 16 -0.89 13.50 17.05
CA MET A 16 -0.85 12.35 16.15
C MET A 16 -2.22 11.68 16.02
N ASP A 17 -2.96 11.52 17.12
CA ASP A 17 -4.31 10.94 17.11
C ASP A 17 -5.27 11.81 16.27
N ALA A 18 -5.16 13.14 16.37
CA ALA A 18 -5.93 14.08 15.56
C ALA A 18 -5.61 13.95 14.06
N VAL A 19 -4.33 13.86 13.70
CA VAL A 19 -3.89 13.68 12.30
C VAL A 19 -4.38 12.35 11.74
N VAL A 20 -4.21 11.25 12.46
CA VAL A 20 -4.66 9.91 12.02
C VAL A 20 -6.18 9.89 11.84
N LYS A 21 -6.94 10.48 12.77
CA LYS A 21 -8.39 10.57 12.66
C LYS A 21 -8.83 11.42 11.48
N GLN A 22 -8.15 12.52 11.21
CA GLN A 22 -8.42 13.34 10.03
C GLN A 22 -8.09 12.59 8.74
N ALA A 23 -6.99 11.86 8.70
CA ALA A 23 -6.61 11.03 7.56
C ALA A 23 -7.63 9.93 7.28
N ASP A 24 -8.12 9.22 8.31
CA ASP A 24 -9.19 8.22 8.20
C ASP A 24 -10.47 8.83 7.61
N HIS A 25 -10.86 10.02 8.08
CA HIS A 25 -12.01 10.73 7.50
C HIS A 25 -11.82 11.08 6.03
N TRP A 26 -10.62 11.53 5.62
CA TRP A 26 -10.33 11.87 4.23
C TRP A 26 -10.29 10.63 3.34
N ALA A 27 -9.67 9.54 3.79
CA ALA A 27 -9.65 8.26 3.10
C ALA A 27 -11.07 7.71 2.92
N ALA A 28 -11.85 7.62 4.00
CA ALA A 28 -13.22 7.15 3.98
C ALA A 28 -14.13 8.00 3.08
N ALA A 29 -13.87 9.31 2.97
CA ALA A 29 -14.61 10.19 2.06
C ALA A 29 -14.21 9.99 0.59
N ALA A 30 -13.00 9.50 0.32
CA ALA A 30 -12.48 9.25 -1.02
C ALA A 30 -12.85 7.87 -1.56
N ASP A 31 -12.90 6.83 -0.71
CA ASP A 31 -13.10 5.43 -1.12
C ASP A 31 -14.51 4.86 -0.84
N ARG A 32 -15.33 5.49 0.02
CA ARG A 32 -16.69 4.99 0.34
C ARG A 32 -17.79 5.84 -0.29
N ALA A 33 -18.89 5.17 -0.62
CA ALA A 33 -20.12 5.84 -1.05
C ALA A 33 -20.74 6.66 0.10
N GLN A 34 -21.26 7.84 -0.24
CA GLN A 34 -22.05 8.65 0.68
C GLN A 34 -23.46 8.05 0.82
N PHE A 35 -23.81 7.64 2.04
CA PHE A 35 -25.12 7.09 2.34
C PHE A 35 -26.01 8.13 3.04
N PRO A 36 -27.33 8.15 2.76
CA PRO A 36 -28.25 9.02 3.46
C PRO A 36 -28.19 8.78 4.98
N LYS A 37 -28.11 9.86 5.75
CA LYS A 37 -28.16 9.81 7.21
C LYS A 37 -29.62 9.83 7.67
N ASP A 38 -30.01 8.84 8.44
CA ASP A 38 -31.30 8.86 9.15
C ASP A 38 -31.18 9.82 10.35
N THR A 39 -32.24 10.58 10.61
CA THR A 39 -32.29 11.56 11.70
C THR A 39 -32.76 10.94 13.03
N GLN A 40 -33.31 9.73 12.99
CA GLN A 40 -33.89 9.01 14.13
C GLN A 40 -33.01 7.83 14.56
N GLU A 41 -32.41 7.11 13.61
CA GLU A 41 -31.55 5.96 13.91
C GLU A 41 -30.07 6.20 13.59
N ARG A 42 -29.18 5.86 14.52
CA ARG A 42 -27.72 5.96 14.30
C ARG A 42 -27.20 5.00 13.22
N TYR A 43 -27.84 3.84 13.05
CA TYR A 43 -27.44 2.81 12.08
C TYR A 43 -28.68 2.19 11.41
N ILE A 44 -28.95 2.57 10.16
CA ILE A 44 -30.13 2.09 9.43
C ILE A 44 -29.97 0.60 9.11
N ARG A 45 -31.02 -0.20 9.33
CA ARG A 45 -30.98 -1.67 9.14
C ARG A 45 -30.47 -2.11 7.77
N TRP A 46 -30.84 -1.42 6.68
CA TRP A 46 -30.38 -1.78 5.34
C TRP A 46 -28.88 -1.57 5.12
N ALA A 47 -28.26 -0.67 5.89
CA ALA A 47 -26.83 -0.39 5.81
C ALA A 47 -25.99 -1.33 6.69
N GLN A 48 -26.63 -2.20 7.48
CA GLN A 48 -25.95 -3.16 8.36
C GLN A 48 -25.67 -4.46 7.61
N VAL A 49 -24.48 -4.57 7.01
CA VAL A 49 -24.04 -5.79 6.34
C VAL A 49 -23.36 -6.73 7.33
N ARG A 50 -23.87 -7.96 7.45
CA ARG A 50 -23.22 -9.04 8.21
C ARG A 50 -22.30 -9.85 7.30
N PHE A 51 -21.13 -9.28 7.01
CA PHE A 51 -20.17 -9.87 6.07
C PHE A 51 -19.79 -11.32 6.40
N ALA A 52 -19.64 -11.64 7.69
CA ALA A 52 -19.31 -12.99 8.13
C ALA A 52 -20.38 -14.07 7.80
N LYS A 53 -21.62 -13.66 7.49
CA LYS A 53 -22.73 -14.57 7.13
C LYS A 53 -23.08 -14.50 5.65
N HIS A 54 -23.09 -13.30 5.08
CA HIS A 54 -23.57 -13.03 3.73
C HIS A 54 -22.64 -12.08 2.99
N GLY A 55 -21.33 -12.30 3.12
CA GLY A 55 -20.31 -11.46 2.49
C GLY A 55 -20.36 -11.54 0.98
N GLU A 56 -20.06 -10.44 0.31
CA GLU A 56 -19.87 -10.37 -1.13
C GLU A 56 -18.63 -9.51 -1.41
N LEU A 57 -17.93 -9.82 -2.49
CA LEU A 57 -16.91 -8.96 -3.10
C LEU A 57 -17.42 -8.51 -4.45
N ILE A 58 -17.17 -7.26 -4.82
CA ILE A 58 -17.58 -6.70 -6.11
C ILE A 58 -16.32 -6.33 -6.87
N HIS A 59 -16.14 -6.86 -8.08
CA HIS A 59 -15.02 -6.45 -8.91
C HIS A 59 -15.18 -4.98 -9.33
N PRO A 60 -14.22 -4.09 -9.04
CA PRO A 60 -14.42 -2.64 -9.19
C PRO A 60 -14.68 -2.18 -10.64
N LEU A 61 -14.14 -2.90 -11.64
CA LEU A 61 -14.36 -2.57 -13.06
C LEU A 61 -15.58 -3.27 -13.69
N SER A 62 -15.68 -4.60 -13.59
CA SER A 62 -16.77 -5.34 -14.23
C SER A 62 -18.10 -5.29 -13.46
N GLY A 63 -18.07 -4.96 -12.16
CA GLY A 63 -19.23 -5.05 -11.27
C GLY A 63 -19.66 -6.49 -10.96
N GLU A 64 -18.85 -7.49 -11.34
CA GLU A 64 -19.12 -8.89 -11.04
C GLU A 64 -19.10 -9.13 -9.53
N ARG A 65 -20.05 -9.95 -9.05
CA ARG A 65 -20.26 -10.21 -7.63
C ARG A 65 -19.82 -11.62 -7.27
N TYR A 66 -18.95 -11.72 -6.29
CA TYR A 66 -18.47 -12.99 -5.73
C TYR A 66 -19.02 -13.15 -4.32
N LYS A 67 -19.83 -14.19 -4.11
CA LYS A 67 -20.35 -14.50 -2.77
C LYS A 67 -19.26 -15.13 -1.91
N VAL A 68 -19.20 -14.69 -0.66
CA VAL A 68 -18.29 -15.23 0.36
C VAL A 68 -19.13 -15.73 1.54
N PRO A 69 -19.70 -16.94 1.44
CA PRO A 69 -20.56 -17.48 2.48
C PRO A 69 -19.76 -17.96 3.70
N ASP A 70 -20.36 -17.80 4.89
CA ASP A 70 -20.05 -18.55 6.12
C ASP A 70 -18.63 -18.48 6.71
N ILE A 71 -17.88 -17.40 6.45
CA ILE A 71 -16.57 -17.16 7.09
C ILE A 71 -16.68 -17.18 8.63
N GLY A 72 -17.76 -16.61 9.19
CA GLY A 72 -17.94 -16.49 10.63
C GLY A 72 -18.31 -17.79 11.36
N GLU A 73 -18.79 -18.81 10.64
CA GLU A 73 -19.03 -20.14 11.19
C GLU A 73 -17.79 -21.03 11.07
N GLN A 74 -16.99 -20.82 10.02
CA GLN A 74 -15.71 -21.50 9.82
C GLN A 74 -14.61 -20.94 10.72
N VAL A 75 -14.71 -19.67 11.11
CA VAL A 75 -13.69 -19.00 11.90
C VAL A 75 -14.31 -18.25 13.08
N LEU A 76 -14.04 -18.73 14.29
CA LEU A 76 -14.42 -18.03 15.52
C LEU A 76 -13.78 -16.62 15.49
N ALA A 77 -14.58 -15.56 15.49
CA ALA A 77 -14.09 -14.18 15.39
C ALA A 77 -13.00 -13.83 16.44
N SER A 78 -13.05 -14.46 17.63
CA SER A 78 -12.02 -14.35 18.65
C SER A 78 -10.68 -14.98 18.23
N HIS A 79 -10.72 -16.10 17.51
CA HIS A 79 -9.54 -16.76 16.96
C HIS A 79 -8.87 -15.88 15.90
N ILE A 80 -9.64 -15.31 14.97
CA ILE A 80 -9.08 -14.38 13.95
C ILE A 80 -8.41 -13.19 14.64
N LYS A 81 -9.06 -12.60 15.64
CA LYS A 81 -8.51 -11.43 16.32
C LYS A 81 -7.16 -11.74 16.95
N THR A 82 -7.06 -12.80 17.75
CA THR A 82 -5.80 -13.20 18.40
C THR A 82 -4.74 -13.55 17.36
N VAL A 83 -5.09 -14.35 16.35
CA VAL A 83 -4.14 -14.77 15.32
C VAL A 83 -3.66 -13.58 14.48
N SER A 84 -4.56 -12.66 14.10
CA SER A 84 -4.22 -11.42 13.41
C SER A 84 -3.25 -10.58 14.24
N GLU A 85 -3.53 -10.38 15.53
CA GLU A 85 -2.65 -9.62 16.42
C GLU A 85 -1.25 -10.25 16.49
N ASP A 86 -1.17 -11.58 16.61
CA ASP A 86 0.10 -12.29 16.69
C ASP A 86 0.89 -12.25 15.37
N LEU A 87 0.20 -12.35 14.23
CA LEU A 87 0.83 -12.20 12.91
C LEU A 87 1.45 -10.79 12.72
N PHE A 88 0.72 -9.73 13.12
CA PHE A 88 1.27 -8.37 13.02
C PHE A 88 2.41 -8.12 14.00
N LYS A 89 2.39 -8.72 15.20
CA LYS A 89 3.53 -8.65 16.13
C LYS A 89 4.81 -9.22 15.53
N GLN A 90 4.72 -10.23 14.65
CA GLN A 90 5.89 -10.81 13.96
C GLN A 90 6.53 -9.85 12.95
N LEU A 91 5.77 -8.87 12.43
CA LEU A 91 6.29 -7.87 11.51
C LEU A 91 6.94 -6.67 12.23
N ILE A 92 6.85 -6.59 13.56
CA ILE A 92 7.49 -5.52 14.34
C ILE A 92 9.00 -5.67 14.26
N GLN A 93 9.65 -4.62 13.72
CA GLN A 93 11.10 -4.55 13.60
C GLN A 93 11.68 -3.91 14.86
N ARG A 94 12.85 -4.40 15.28
CA ARG A 94 13.55 -3.92 16.48
C ARG A 94 15.03 -3.73 16.18
N ASP A 95 15.64 -2.74 16.82
CA ASP A 95 17.08 -2.52 16.78
C ASP A 95 17.86 -3.52 17.65
N ALA A 96 19.19 -3.38 17.71
CA ALA A 96 20.06 -4.27 18.46
C ALA A 96 19.79 -4.23 19.97
N GLU A 97 19.25 -3.12 20.47
CA GLU A 97 18.87 -2.87 21.85
C GLU A 97 17.44 -3.36 22.17
N GLY A 98 16.69 -3.84 21.16
CA GLY A 98 15.34 -4.36 21.29
C GLY A 98 14.24 -3.28 21.27
N VAL A 99 14.59 -2.02 20.99
CA VAL A 99 13.65 -0.91 20.82
C VAL A 99 12.95 -1.07 19.47
N VAL A 100 11.65 -0.72 19.42
CA VAL A 100 10.88 -0.82 18.18
C VAL A 100 11.37 0.22 17.17
N ASP A 101 11.75 -0.25 15.99
CA ASP A 101 12.01 0.60 14.84
C ASP A 101 10.68 0.87 14.13
N HIS A 102 10.10 2.04 14.38
CA HIS A 102 8.81 2.43 13.80
C HIS A 102 8.85 2.55 12.28
N TYR A 103 9.98 2.99 11.71
CA TYR A 103 10.12 3.16 10.27
C TYR A 103 10.17 1.81 9.56
N LEU A 104 11.02 0.90 10.02
CA LEU A 104 11.08 -0.45 9.45
C LEU A 104 9.80 -1.24 9.73
N THR A 105 9.16 -1.02 10.89
CA THR A 105 7.87 -1.66 11.20
C THR A 105 6.77 -1.22 10.24
N VAL A 106 6.65 0.07 9.91
CA VAL A 106 5.63 0.53 8.96
C VAL A 106 5.90 0.00 7.55
N LEU A 107 7.16 -0.07 7.12
CA LEU A 107 7.54 -0.68 5.85
C LEU A 107 7.20 -2.17 5.79
N ALA A 108 7.49 -2.92 6.86
CA ALA A 108 7.14 -4.33 6.96
C ALA A 108 5.62 -4.55 6.95
N PHE A 109 4.86 -3.73 7.69
CA PHE A 109 3.40 -3.79 7.72
C PHE A 109 2.81 -3.50 6.33
N TRP A 110 3.27 -2.44 5.67
CA TRP A 110 2.83 -2.09 4.32
C TRP A 110 3.11 -3.21 3.31
N ARG A 111 4.30 -3.82 3.37
CA ARG A 111 4.73 -4.82 2.39
C ARG A 111 4.06 -6.18 2.60
N PHE A 112 4.01 -6.67 3.85
CA PHE A 112 3.64 -8.05 4.17
C PHE A 112 2.28 -8.20 4.83
N GLY A 113 1.69 -7.12 5.37
CA GLY A 113 0.37 -7.12 5.99
C GLY A 113 -0.70 -7.84 5.16
N PRO A 114 -0.86 -7.53 3.86
CA PRO A 114 -1.83 -8.19 2.99
C PRO A 114 -1.53 -9.67 2.68
N GLU A 115 -0.36 -10.19 3.05
CA GLU A 115 0.05 -11.57 2.78
C GLU A 115 0.01 -12.47 4.03
N LEU A 116 -0.01 -11.88 5.23
CA LEU A 116 0.02 -12.60 6.51
C LEU A 116 -1.06 -13.67 6.64
N GLY A 117 -2.27 -13.41 6.13
CA GLY A 117 -3.39 -14.33 6.27
C GLY A 117 -3.44 -15.49 5.28
N ARG A 118 -2.46 -15.61 4.37
CA ARG A 118 -2.50 -16.60 3.27
C ARG A 118 -2.63 -18.04 3.76
N GLU A 119 -2.03 -18.36 4.91
CA GLU A 119 -2.02 -19.72 5.48
C GLU A 119 -3.07 -19.91 6.59
N LEU A 120 -3.90 -18.89 6.86
CA LEU A 120 -4.91 -18.99 7.90
C LEU A 120 -6.07 -19.87 7.49
N GLU A 121 -6.33 -20.89 8.29
CA GLU A 121 -7.48 -21.78 8.11
C GLU A 121 -8.79 -20.97 8.11
N GLY A 122 -9.64 -21.22 7.11
CA GLY A 122 -10.94 -20.55 6.93
C GLY A 122 -10.90 -19.11 6.38
N ILE A 123 -9.72 -18.49 6.22
CA ILE A 123 -9.57 -17.20 5.53
C ILE A 123 -8.72 -17.36 4.27
N GLY A 124 -7.48 -17.82 4.42
CA GLY A 124 -6.50 -17.96 3.34
C GLY A 124 -6.39 -16.71 2.45
N HIS A 125 -6.55 -16.89 1.14
CA HIS A 125 -6.48 -15.81 0.15
C HIS A 125 -7.53 -14.72 0.33
N LEU A 126 -8.63 -14.98 1.05
CA LEU A 126 -9.63 -13.94 1.32
C LEU A 126 -9.04 -12.79 2.14
N TRP A 127 -8.01 -13.03 2.95
CA TRP A 127 -7.35 -12.01 3.78
C TRP A 127 -6.95 -10.77 2.97
N SER A 128 -6.35 -10.97 1.79
CA SER A 128 -5.92 -9.86 0.93
C SER A 128 -7.10 -9.15 0.24
N LEU A 129 -8.29 -9.74 0.27
CA LEU A 129 -9.50 -9.29 -0.41
C LEU A 129 -10.59 -8.79 0.54
N LEU A 130 -10.38 -8.86 1.86
CA LEU A 130 -11.35 -8.37 2.84
C LEU A 130 -11.66 -6.89 2.57
N PRO A 131 -12.94 -6.51 2.44
CA PRO A 131 -13.31 -5.16 2.04
C PRO A 131 -13.10 -4.18 3.18
N ALA A 132 -12.72 -2.94 2.86
CA ALA A 132 -12.64 -1.88 3.86
C ALA A 132 -14.04 -1.44 4.33
N ASP A 133 -15.02 -1.45 3.42
CA ASP A 133 -16.41 -1.17 3.70
C ASP A 133 -17.28 -2.32 3.18
N THR A 134 -17.95 -3.02 4.10
CA THR A 134 -18.80 -4.16 3.76
C THR A 134 -20.05 -3.77 2.97
N ARG A 135 -20.41 -2.48 2.92
CA ARG A 135 -21.53 -1.95 2.11
C ARG A 135 -21.12 -1.66 0.67
N THR A 136 -19.84 -1.38 0.44
CA THR A 136 -19.23 -1.14 -0.87
C THR A 136 -17.95 -2.00 -0.98
N PRO A 137 -18.09 -3.33 -1.12
CA PRO A 137 -16.97 -4.25 -1.02
C PRO A 137 -16.19 -4.37 -2.35
N ASP A 138 -15.81 -3.23 -2.92
CA ASP A 138 -15.09 -3.09 -4.20
C ASP A 138 -13.61 -2.71 -4.05
N HIS A 139 -13.20 -2.38 -2.83
CA HIS A 139 -11.81 -2.11 -2.44
C HIS A 139 -11.49 -2.78 -1.11
N THR A 140 -10.22 -3.14 -0.96
CA THR A 140 -9.75 -3.91 0.19
C THR A 140 -9.40 -3.01 1.37
N ILE A 141 -9.42 -3.57 2.58
CA ILE A 141 -8.95 -2.88 3.77
C ILE A 141 -7.51 -2.39 3.61
N TRP A 142 -6.69 -3.10 2.83
CA TRP A 142 -5.30 -2.74 2.55
C TRP A 142 -5.19 -1.44 1.72
N GLN A 143 -6.05 -1.28 0.71
CA GLN A 143 -6.10 -0.05 -0.07
C GLN A 143 -6.57 1.14 0.77
N HIS A 144 -7.54 0.92 1.66
CA HIS A 144 -7.99 1.94 2.59
C HIS A 144 -6.86 2.35 3.55
N LEU A 145 -6.15 1.38 4.14
CA LEU A 145 -5.02 1.64 5.03
C LEU A 145 -3.87 2.38 4.32
N ASP A 146 -3.57 2.03 3.06
CA ASP A 146 -2.60 2.74 2.23
C ASP A 146 -3.00 4.23 2.08
N LEU A 147 -4.29 4.51 1.80
CA LEU A 147 -4.80 5.88 1.71
C LEU A 147 -4.75 6.62 3.04
N VAL A 148 -5.15 5.98 4.15
CA VAL A 148 -5.08 6.60 5.49
C VAL A 148 -3.66 6.99 5.83
N SER A 149 -2.69 6.09 5.60
CA SER A 149 -1.29 6.36 5.90
C SER A 149 -0.71 7.45 5.00
N ALA A 150 -1.00 7.44 3.69
CA ALA A 150 -0.60 8.50 2.76
C ALA A 150 -1.18 9.88 3.15
N PHE A 151 -2.46 9.93 3.53
CA PHE A 151 -3.08 11.17 4.02
C PHE A 151 -2.47 11.62 5.34
N ALA A 152 -2.21 10.72 6.28
CA ALA A 152 -1.57 11.04 7.56
C ALA A 152 -0.18 11.65 7.33
N GLY A 153 0.63 11.06 6.46
CA GLY A 153 1.94 11.59 6.07
C GLY A 153 1.86 12.98 5.43
N ALA A 154 0.85 13.23 4.58
CA ALA A 154 0.65 14.54 3.97
C ALA A 154 0.13 15.62 4.94
N LEU A 155 -0.63 15.21 5.95
CA LEU A 155 -1.22 16.07 6.99
C LEU A 155 -0.27 16.38 8.16
N ALA A 156 0.77 15.56 8.37
CA ALA A 156 1.62 15.59 9.56
C ALA A 156 2.27 16.98 9.81
N ASP A 157 2.61 17.71 8.76
CA ASP A 157 3.20 19.05 8.84
C ASP A 157 2.14 20.19 8.89
N GLY A 158 0.87 19.86 9.14
CA GLY A 158 -0.24 20.83 9.19
C GLY A 158 -0.70 21.35 7.82
N HIS A 159 -0.17 20.77 6.74
CA HIS A 159 -0.56 21.08 5.37
C HIS A 159 -1.79 20.29 4.93
N ARG A 160 -2.48 20.75 3.88
CA ARG A 160 -3.52 19.93 3.24
C ARG A 160 -2.86 18.90 2.31
N PRO A 161 -3.48 17.74 2.07
CA PRO A 161 -3.04 16.81 1.03
C PRO A 161 -3.25 17.39 -0.38
N ALA A 162 -2.33 17.12 -1.28
CA ALA A 162 -2.39 17.48 -2.69
C ALA A 162 -1.94 16.29 -3.57
N LEU A 163 -2.47 16.22 -4.79
CA LEU A 163 -2.04 15.24 -5.78
C LEU A 163 -0.85 15.78 -6.59
N LEU A 164 0.24 15.03 -6.60
CA LEU A 164 1.38 15.24 -7.48
C LEU A 164 1.32 14.23 -8.63
N THR A 165 1.26 14.70 -9.87
CA THR A 165 1.39 13.85 -11.06
C THR A 165 2.71 14.13 -11.75
N VAL A 166 3.50 13.08 -11.95
CA VAL A 166 4.80 13.17 -12.62
C VAL A 166 4.78 12.28 -13.85
N SER A 167 5.33 12.76 -14.96
CA SER A 167 5.52 11.98 -16.18
C SER A 167 6.91 12.23 -16.75
N LEU A 168 7.59 11.15 -17.07
CA LEU A 168 8.88 11.11 -17.76
C LEU A 168 8.61 10.86 -19.24
N GLY A 169 9.17 11.69 -20.13
CA GLY A 169 8.97 11.55 -21.57
C GLY A 169 9.97 12.35 -22.40
N PRO A 170 10.02 12.13 -23.73
CA PRO A 170 9.13 11.29 -24.55
C PRO A 170 9.45 9.78 -24.47
N VAL A 171 8.43 8.94 -24.31
CA VAL A 171 8.59 7.47 -24.17
C VAL A 171 8.61 6.74 -25.51
N GLN A 172 7.63 7.02 -26.37
CA GLN A 172 7.45 6.29 -27.62
C GLN A 172 8.62 6.51 -28.57
N ASP A 173 9.02 7.78 -28.75
CA ASP A 173 10.15 8.14 -29.62
C ASP A 173 11.48 7.55 -29.12
N PHE A 174 11.65 7.45 -27.79
CA PHE A 174 12.85 6.87 -27.19
C PHE A 174 12.94 5.37 -27.43
N ILE A 175 11.85 4.63 -27.18
CA ILE A 175 11.83 3.17 -27.40
C ILE A 175 11.94 2.88 -28.90
N ALA A 176 11.22 3.60 -29.75
CA ALA A 176 11.21 3.37 -31.20
C ALA A 176 12.57 3.60 -31.88
N ALA A 177 13.53 4.26 -31.22
CA ALA A 177 14.88 4.44 -31.73
C ALA A 177 15.72 3.14 -31.70
N GLY A 178 15.30 2.12 -30.95
CA GLY A 178 15.97 0.82 -30.87
C GLY A 178 15.93 0.06 -32.21
N ARG A 179 17.05 -0.57 -32.59
CA ARG A 179 17.19 -1.31 -33.86
C ARG A 179 17.14 -2.82 -33.68
N SER A 180 17.23 -3.30 -32.44
CA SER A 180 17.15 -4.70 -32.06
C SER A 180 16.13 -4.93 -30.94
N THR A 181 15.70 -6.18 -30.75
CA THR A 181 14.86 -6.56 -29.60
C THR A 181 15.57 -6.30 -28.26
N SER A 182 16.89 -6.43 -28.23
CA SER A 182 17.72 -6.10 -27.07
C SER A 182 17.70 -4.59 -26.77
N ASP A 183 17.75 -3.74 -27.80
CA ASP A 183 17.67 -2.28 -27.64
C ASP A 183 16.30 -1.86 -27.11
N LEU A 184 15.22 -2.46 -27.63
CA LEU A 184 13.84 -2.19 -27.18
C LEU A 184 13.65 -2.60 -25.70
N TRP A 185 14.18 -3.77 -25.33
CA TRP A 185 14.17 -4.23 -23.94
C TRP A 185 14.98 -3.29 -23.04
N ALA A 186 16.21 -2.94 -23.43
CA ALA A 186 17.06 -2.04 -22.67
C ALA A 186 16.44 -0.65 -22.52
N GLY A 187 15.80 -0.12 -23.57
CA GLY A 187 15.09 1.16 -23.53
C GLY A 187 13.90 1.15 -22.57
N SER A 188 13.13 0.07 -22.57
CA SER A 188 11.99 -0.11 -21.65
C SER A 188 12.46 -0.25 -20.19
N HIS A 189 13.50 -1.04 -19.98
CA HIS A 189 14.13 -1.21 -18.66
C HIS A 189 14.70 0.11 -18.14
N PHE A 190 15.43 0.85 -18.98
CA PHE A 190 15.97 2.16 -18.64
C PHE A 190 14.87 3.15 -18.21
N LEU A 191 13.77 3.25 -18.96
CA LEU A 191 12.64 4.11 -18.58
C LEU A 191 11.99 3.70 -17.26
N SER A 192 11.82 2.39 -17.03
CA SER A 192 11.32 1.85 -15.76
C SER A 192 12.26 2.21 -14.60
N THR A 193 13.59 2.13 -14.81
CA THR A 193 14.58 2.52 -13.81
C THR A 193 14.56 4.03 -13.54
N LEU A 194 14.43 4.88 -14.56
CA LEU A 194 14.28 6.33 -14.34
C LEU A 194 13.00 6.65 -13.57
N ALA A 195 11.90 5.96 -13.89
CA ALA A 195 10.66 6.08 -13.14
C ALA A 195 10.85 5.67 -11.68
N TRP A 196 11.58 4.59 -11.43
CA TRP A 196 11.94 4.16 -10.08
C TRP A 196 12.75 5.22 -9.32
N GLN A 197 13.81 5.76 -9.94
CA GLN A 197 14.63 6.81 -9.33
C GLN A 197 13.81 8.08 -9.01
N ALA A 198 12.86 8.44 -9.86
CA ALA A 198 11.94 9.54 -9.62
C ALA A 198 10.98 9.24 -8.45
N MET A 199 10.38 8.05 -8.40
CA MET A 199 9.49 7.65 -7.30
C MET A 199 10.24 7.59 -5.96
N LYS A 200 11.52 7.17 -5.95
CA LYS A 200 12.34 7.12 -4.74
C LYS A 200 12.38 8.44 -3.97
N VAL A 201 12.43 9.57 -4.67
CA VAL A 201 12.42 10.92 -4.05
C VAL A 201 11.17 11.15 -3.20
N VAL A 202 10.03 10.59 -3.60
CA VAL A 202 8.76 10.71 -2.86
C VAL A 202 8.70 9.68 -1.74
N ILE A 203 9.02 8.41 -2.01
CA ILE A 203 8.86 7.33 -1.01
C ILE A 203 9.86 7.45 0.15
N GLU A 204 11.08 7.96 -0.10
CA GLU A 204 12.08 8.22 0.94
C GLU A 204 11.59 9.28 1.93
N LYS A 205 10.60 10.10 1.55
CA LYS A 205 10.07 11.18 2.39
C LYS A 205 8.71 10.89 2.99
N TYR A 206 7.81 10.28 2.22
CA TYR A 206 6.40 10.11 2.62
C TYR A 206 5.96 8.65 2.69
N GLY A 207 6.85 7.70 2.44
CA GLY A 207 6.53 6.28 2.41
C GLY A 207 6.08 5.78 1.03
N PRO A 208 6.13 4.47 0.79
CA PRO A 208 5.76 3.86 -0.49
C PRO A 208 4.26 3.92 -0.81
N ASP A 209 3.42 3.95 0.22
CA ASP A 209 1.97 4.14 0.17
C ASP A 209 1.54 5.54 -0.29
N ALA A 210 2.43 6.54 -0.22
CA ALA A 210 2.19 7.85 -0.82
C ALA A 210 2.03 7.79 -2.35
N ILE A 211 2.54 6.76 -3.02
CA ILE A 211 2.36 6.54 -4.47
C ILE A 211 1.05 5.80 -4.71
N LEU A 212 0.06 6.51 -5.27
CA LEU A 212 -1.26 5.96 -5.62
C LEU A 212 -1.23 5.13 -6.90
N PHE A 213 -0.38 5.53 -7.84
CA PHE A 213 -0.20 4.85 -9.10
C PHE A 213 1.26 4.99 -9.53
N PRO A 214 1.95 3.92 -9.94
CA PRO A 214 1.51 2.52 -9.92
C PRO A 214 1.40 1.95 -8.49
N GLN A 215 0.80 0.76 -8.34
CA GLN A 215 0.91 0.00 -7.09
C GLN A 215 2.36 -0.54 -6.95
N LEU A 216 3.03 -0.17 -5.85
CA LEU A 216 4.43 -0.52 -5.60
C LEU A 216 4.62 -1.82 -4.81
N ARG A 217 3.57 -2.28 -4.11
CA ARG A 217 3.64 -3.49 -3.29
C ARG A 217 4.00 -4.71 -4.16
N ALA A 218 4.97 -5.50 -3.69
CA ALA A 218 5.47 -6.70 -4.35
C ALA A 218 6.10 -6.48 -5.73
N VAL A 219 6.45 -5.24 -6.09
CA VAL A 219 7.30 -4.97 -7.25
C VAL A 219 8.76 -5.28 -6.86
N PRO A 220 9.48 -6.15 -7.58
CA PRO A 220 10.81 -6.63 -7.18
C PRO A 220 11.84 -5.53 -6.87
N VAL A 221 11.88 -4.45 -7.65
CA VAL A 221 12.82 -3.34 -7.41
C VAL A 221 12.50 -2.58 -6.11
N VAL A 222 11.22 -2.57 -5.71
CA VAL A 222 10.77 -1.97 -4.45
C VAL A 222 11.16 -2.87 -3.28
N ASP A 223 11.04 -4.19 -3.45
CA ASP A 223 11.50 -5.17 -2.45
C ASP A 223 13.01 -5.05 -2.19
N LEU A 224 13.82 -4.84 -3.22
CA LEU A 224 15.25 -4.56 -3.05
C LEU A 224 15.48 -3.28 -2.23
N TRP A 225 14.75 -2.22 -2.54
CA TRP A 225 14.86 -0.98 -1.77
C TRP A 225 14.44 -1.14 -0.31
N LEU A 226 13.42 -1.93 -0.01
CA LEU A 226 13.05 -2.25 1.37
C LEU A 226 14.19 -2.95 2.13
N ILE A 227 14.94 -3.83 1.45
CA ILE A 227 16.15 -4.46 2.01
C ILE A 227 17.24 -3.41 2.21
N GLU A 228 17.45 -2.51 1.25
CA GLU A 228 18.40 -1.38 1.38
C GLU A 228 18.04 -0.45 2.55
N GLN A 229 16.74 -0.28 2.86
CA GLN A 229 16.28 0.48 4.03
C GLN A 229 16.58 -0.23 5.35
N GLY A 230 16.78 -1.56 5.34
CA GLY A 230 17.12 -2.35 6.53
C GLY A 230 16.17 -3.50 6.84
N LEU A 231 15.15 -3.78 6.02
CA LEU A 231 14.37 -5.00 6.21
C LEU A 231 15.22 -6.25 5.97
N GLN A 232 15.03 -7.27 6.81
CA GLN A 232 15.82 -8.48 6.76
C GLN A 232 15.55 -9.25 5.45
N CYS A 233 16.62 -9.66 4.76
CA CYS A 233 16.52 -10.46 3.52
C CYS A 233 15.74 -11.78 3.68
N SER A 234 15.66 -12.31 4.90
CA SER A 234 14.90 -13.53 5.26
C SER A 234 13.39 -13.33 5.09
N MET A 235 12.87 -12.11 5.19
CA MET A 235 11.46 -11.80 4.98
C MET A 235 11.03 -11.98 3.51
N PHE A 236 12.01 -11.99 2.59
CA PHE A 236 11.79 -12.07 1.15
C PHE A 236 12.10 -13.46 0.56
N GLU A 237 12.34 -14.49 1.39
CA GLU A 237 12.64 -15.86 0.90
C GLU A 237 11.57 -16.42 -0.05
N GLY A 238 10.29 -16.10 0.17
CA GLY A 238 9.20 -16.55 -0.69
C GLY A 238 9.01 -15.76 -1.98
N CYS A 239 9.88 -14.78 -2.28
CA CYS A 239 9.72 -13.91 -3.45
C CYS A 239 10.36 -14.53 -4.70
N ALA A 240 9.61 -14.59 -5.80
CA ALA A 240 10.05 -15.23 -7.06
C ALA A 240 11.37 -14.67 -7.63
N TRP A 241 11.70 -13.42 -7.33
CA TRP A 241 12.94 -12.79 -7.77
C TRP A 241 14.20 -13.31 -7.06
N LYS A 242 14.05 -14.01 -5.93
CA LYS A 242 15.18 -14.60 -5.19
C LYS A 242 15.62 -15.96 -5.75
N ASP A 243 14.67 -16.72 -6.28
CA ASP A 243 14.89 -18.10 -6.76
C ASP A 243 15.32 -18.18 -8.23
N THR A 244 15.27 -17.08 -8.96
CA THR A 244 15.50 -17.06 -10.42
C THR A 244 16.88 -16.51 -10.77
N LYS A 245 17.80 -17.35 -11.26
CA LYS A 245 19.17 -16.93 -11.67
C LYS A 245 19.32 -16.60 -13.16
N THR A 246 18.23 -16.58 -13.91
CA THR A 246 18.23 -16.35 -15.37
C THR A 246 17.75 -14.93 -15.71
N ASP A 247 17.86 -14.54 -16.98
CA ASP A 247 17.32 -13.29 -17.51
C ASP A 247 15.79 -13.18 -17.40
N SER A 248 15.11 -14.29 -17.06
CA SER A 248 13.69 -14.32 -16.70
C SER A 248 13.43 -13.83 -15.27
N ASN A 249 14.46 -13.45 -14.51
CA ASN A 249 14.27 -12.93 -13.17
C ASN A 249 13.36 -11.69 -13.21
N PRO A 250 12.28 -11.66 -12.41
CA PRO A 250 11.38 -10.50 -12.33
C PRO A 250 12.07 -9.15 -12.06
N LEU A 251 13.28 -9.12 -11.50
CA LEU A 251 14.09 -7.92 -11.33
C LEU A 251 14.49 -7.25 -12.65
N PHE A 252 14.59 -8.02 -13.72
CA PHE A 252 14.91 -7.51 -15.06
C PHE A 252 13.66 -7.05 -15.83
N SER A 253 12.49 -7.10 -15.20
CA SER A 253 11.23 -6.66 -15.81
C SER A 253 11.08 -5.13 -15.72
N ALA A 254 10.73 -4.50 -16.84
CA ALA A 254 10.33 -3.11 -16.89
C ALA A 254 8.90 -2.94 -16.31
N ALA A 255 8.77 -3.07 -14.99
CA ALA A 255 7.49 -3.15 -14.30
C ALA A 255 6.87 -1.78 -13.96
N LEU A 256 7.67 -0.69 -13.96
CA LEU A 256 7.21 0.63 -13.55
C LEU A 256 6.90 1.53 -14.77
N PRO A 257 5.70 2.14 -14.83
CA PRO A 257 5.34 3.06 -15.90
C PRO A 257 6.10 4.38 -15.78
N ASN A 258 6.17 5.10 -16.89
CA ASN A 258 6.78 6.44 -16.97
C ASN A 258 5.96 7.55 -16.30
N LYS A 259 4.80 7.23 -15.74
CA LYS A 259 3.90 8.18 -15.07
C LYS A 259 3.55 7.65 -13.70
N PHE A 260 3.60 8.49 -12.69
CA PHE A 260 3.10 8.17 -11.36
C PHE A 260 2.26 9.31 -10.78
N VAL A 261 1.42 8.95 -9.81
CA VAL A 261 0.57 9.86 -9.04
C VAL A 261 0.84 9.61 -7.57
N ALA A 262 1.03 10.68 -6.80
CA ALA A 262 1.32 10.62 -5.37
C ALA A 262 0.44 11.58 -4.56
N ILE A 263 0.18 11.24 -3.30
CA ILE A 263 -0.33 12.16 -2.28
C ILE A 263 0.87 12.79 -1.59
N VAL A 264 0.91 14.12 -1.54
CA VAL A 264 1.98 14.89 -0.89
C VAL A 264 1.38 16.09 -0.15
N PRO A 265 2.09 16.71 0.81
CA PRO A 265 1.65 17.96 1.41
C PRO A 265 1.56 19.09 0.36
N GLU A 266 0.50 19.88 0.45
CA GLU A 266 0.26 21.06 -0.37
C GLU A 266 1.46 22.01 -0.34
N GLY A 267 1.83 22.55 -1.51
CA GLY A 267 2.98 23.45 -1.65
C GLY A 267 4.35 22.74 -1.70
N LYS A 268 4.45 21.43 -1.47
CA LYS A 268 5.73 20.68 -1.61
C LYS A 268 5.99 20.17 -3.03
N GLY A 269 5.01 20.22 -3.92
CA GLY A 269 5.07 19.67 -5.28
C GLY A 269 6.23 20.24 -6.12
N GLU A 270 6.42 21.55 -6.14
CA GLU A 270 7.51 22.19 -6.90
C GLU A 270 8.90 21.76 -6.40
N GLY A 271 9.08 21.72 -5.07
CA GLY A 271 10.32 21.27 -4.45
C GLY A 271 10.63 19.81 -4.78
N LEU A 272 9.62 18.94 -4.76
CA LEU A 272 9.76 17.55 -5.17
C LEU A 272 10.09 17.43 -6.65
N ALA A 273 9.47 18.22 -7.53
CA ALA A 273 9.77 18.20 -8.95
C ALA A 273 11.23 18.57 -9.25
N VAL A 274 11.78 19.58 -8.55
CA VAL A 274 13.21 19.94 -8.65
C VAL A 274 14.11 18.80 -8.18
N GLN A 275 13.78 18.17 -7.05
CA GLN A 275 14.54 17.04 -6.51
C GLN A 275 14.49 15.81 -7.42
N ILE A 276 13.32 15.50 -7.99
CA ILE A 276 13.14 14.43 -8.98
C ILE A 276 14.02 14.68 -10.20
N LYS A 277 13.97 15.89 -10.76
CA LYS A 277 14.79 16.25 -11.92
C LYS A 277 16.28 16.06 -11.61
N LYS A 278 16.72 16.55 -10.46
CA LYS A 278 18.10 16.42 -9.99
C LYS A 278 18.51 14.95 -9.85
N ARG A 279 17.75 14.15 -9.10
CA ARG A 279 18.01 12.72 -8.87
C ARG A 279 18.11 11.94 -10.18
N VAL A 280 17.17 12.16 -11.09
CA VAL A 280 17.16 11.48 -12.39
C VAL A 280 18.36 11.91 -13.25
N SER A 281 18.70 13.20 -13.28
CA SER A 281 19.88 13.68 -14.03
C SER A 281 21.20 13.18 -13.46
N GLU A 282 21.37 13.19 -12.14
CA GLU A 282 22.58 12.67 -11.48
C GLU A 282 22.72 11.16 -11.73
N TRP A 283 21.65 10.39 -11.57
CA TRP A 283 21.69 8.95 -11.82
C TRP A 283 22.06 8.60 -13.27
N VAL A 284 21.63 9.40 -14.26
CA VAL A 284 22.00 9.20 -15.68
C VAL A 284 23.46 9.57 -15.97
N LEU A 285 24.07 10.44 -15.18
CA LEU A 285 25.46 10.89 -15.39
C LEU A 285 26.48 10.04 -14.64
N ASP A 286 26.07 9.40 -13.53
CA ASP A 286 26.94 8.62 -12.65
C ASP A 286 27.01 7.12 -13.05
N GLU A 287 26.08 6.63 -13.87
CA GLU A 287 26.05 5.27 -14.48
C GLU A 287 26.64 5.28 -15.90
#